data_AF-A0A7R8ZZ80-F1
#
_entry.id   AF-A0A7R8ZZ80-F1
#
_cell.length_a   1.000
_cell.length_b   1.000
_cell.length_c   1.000
_cell.angle_alpha   90.00
_cell.angle_beta   90.00
_cell.angle_gamma   90.00
#
_symmetry.space_group_name_H-M   'P 1'
#
loop_
_entity.id
_entity.type
_entity.pdbx_description
1 polymer ?
#
loop_
_entity_poly.entity_id
_entity_poly.type
_entity_poly.pdbx_seq_one_letter_code
_entity_poly.pdbx_strand_id
1 'polypeptide(L)'
;MTQAPKLTEFSPGAGCGCKISPKELEKILASDTPAVKHPNLLVGNDSKDDAAVYDLGNGQALISTTDFFTPIVDDPFDFGRIAATNALSDIYAMGGKPLMALAILGWPLDKLDASVAQKVVEGARFVCTQAGIALAGGHSISISDPIFGLAVNGLADIQNIKQNNSAQDGDLLFLTKPLGIGILSTA
;
A
#
# COMPACT_ATOMS: atom_id res chain seq x y z
N MET A 1 2.84 -35.95 3.83
CA MET A 1 3.07 -34.60 3.28
C MET A 1 2.40 -33.64 4.23
N THR A 2 3.16 -32.77 4.90
CA THR A 2 2.60 -31.70 5.72
C THR A 2 1.85 -30.73 4.79
N GLN A 3 0.58 -30.49 5.07
CA GLN A 3 -0.25 -29.56 4.30
C GLN A 3 0.35 -28.14 4.44
N ALA A 4 0.38 -27.38 3.34
CA ALA A 4 0.89 -26.00 3.38
C ALA A 4 0.03 -25.14 4.34
N PRO A 5 0.63 -24.26 5.15
CA PRO A 5 -0.12 -23.41 6.07
C PRO A 5 -1.01 -22.43 5.28
N LYS A 6 -2.26 -22.28 5.74
CA LYS A 6 -3.20 -21.30 5.20
C LYS A 6 -2.93 -19.95 5.85
N LEU A 7 -2.46 -18.97 5.07
CA LEU A 7 -2.09 -17.68 5.64
C LEU A 7 -3.26 -16.91 6.29
N THR A 8 -4.50 -17.12 5.84
CA THR A 8 -5.68 -16.43 6.40
C THR A 8 -5.97 -16.84 7.85
N GLU A 9 -5.51 -18.01 8.30
CA GLU A 9 -5.60 -18.46 9.69
C GLU A 9 -4.79 -17.59 10.66
N PHE A 10 -3.88 -16.75 10.12
CA PHE A 10 -3.03 -15.81 10.86
C PHE A 10 -3.44 -14.35 10.64
N SER A 11 -4.67 -14.08 10.19
CA SER A 11 -5.19 -12.72 9.98
C SER A 11 -6.31 -12.39 10.98
N PRO A 12 -5.99 -11.81 12.16
CA PRO A 12 -7.01 -11.29 13.06
C PRO A 12 -7.64 -10.04 12.44
N GLY A 13 -8.65 -10.22 11.58
CA GLY A 13 -9.38 -9.12 10.93
C GLY A 13 -9.57 -9.25 9.40
N ALA A 14 -9.07 -10.32 8.78
CA ALA A 14 -9.23 -10.63 7.36
C ALA A 14 -8.93 -9.46 6.40
N GLY A 15 -7.65 -9.10 6.26
CA GLY A 15 -7.19 -8.14 5.24
C GLY A 15 -7.36 -6.68 5.57
N CYS A 16 -7.87 -5.88 4.62
CA CYS A 16 -8.14 -4.44 4.81
C CYS A 16 -9.10 -4.14 5.97
N GLY A 17 -9.79 -5.14 6.53
CA GLY A 17 -10.52 -5.04 7.80
C GLY A 17 -9.62 -4.72 9.00
N CYS A 18 -8.30 -4.80 8.87
CA CYS A 18 -7.34 -4.37 9.89
C CYS A 18 -7.09 -2.84 9.91
N LYS A 19 -7.65 -2.06 8.97
CA LYS A 19 -7.48 -0.60 8.97
C LYS A 19 -8.22 0.01 10.19
N ILE A 20 -7.54 0.92 10.89
CA ILE A 20 -8.17 1.75 11.92
C ILE A 20 -9.28 2.58 11.25
N SER A 21 -10.46 2.62 11.85
CA SER A 21 -11.58 3.37 11.27
C SER A 21 -11.21 4.86 11.07
N PRO A 22 -11.71 5.53 10.02
CA PRO A 22 -11.37 6.93 9.74
C PRO A 22 -11.56 7.85 10.95
N LYS A 23 -12.64 7.65 11.72
CA LYS A 23 -12.94 8.44 12.92
C LYS A 23 -11.90 8.26 14.03
N GLU A 24 -11.37 7.06 14.22
CA GLU A 24 -10.32 6.83 15.23
C GLU A 24 -8.96 7.33 14.73
N LEU A 25 -8.66 7.17 13.43
CA LEU A 25 -7.44 7.69 12.83
C LEU A 25 -7.38 9.23 12.92
N GLU A 26 -8.49 9.93 12.70
CA GLU A 26 -8.58 11.39 12.87
C GLU A 26 -8.18 11.84 14.29
N LYS A 27 -8.57 11.08 15.32
CA LYS A 27 -8.17 11.37 16.70
C LYS A 27 -6.69 11.12 16.94
N ILE A 28 -6.13 10.06 16.34
CA ILE A 28 -4.70 9.70 16.47
C ILE A 28 -3.82 10.75 15.80
N LEU A 29 -4.25 11.27 14.66
CA LEU A 29 -3.50 12.27 13.89
C LEU A 29 -3.73 13.71 14.37
N ALA A 30 -4.72 13.94 15.25
CA ALA A 30 -4.99 15.26 15.81
C ALA A 30 -3.77 15.76 16.61
N SER A 31 -3.36 17.00 16.36
CA SER A 31 -2.28 17.66 17.07
C SER A 31 -2.66 19.09 17.41
N ASP A 32 -2.38 19.49 18.65
CA ASP A 32 -2.49 20.88 19.10
C ASP A 32 -1.28 21.73 18.66
N THR A 33 -0.26 21.09 18.08
CA THR A 33 0.93 21.80 17.56
C THR A 33 0.63 22.34 16.16
N PRO A 34 0.87 23.63 15.90
CA PRO A 34 0.70 24.19 14.56
C PRO A 34 1.54 23.43 13.53
N ALA A 35 0.90 22.97 12.46
CA ALA A 35 1.59 22.30 11.38
C ALA A 35 2.64 23.23 10.75
N VAL A 36 3.88 22.75 10.67
CA VAL A 36 4.93 23.44 9.92
C VAL A 36 4.60 23.30 8.44
N LYS A 37 4.45 24.44 7.74
CA LYS A 37 4.23 24.41 6.30
C LYS A 37 5.52 23.99 5.60
N HIS A 38 5.43 22.93 4.81
CA HIS A 38 6.48 22.51 3.89
C HIS A 38 6.10 23.01 2.49
N PRO A 39 6.73 24.07 1.96
CA PRO A 39 6.27 24.73 0.73
C PRO A 39 6.31 23.82 -0.49
N ASN A 40 7.17 22.80 -0.48
CA ASN A 40 7.31 21.84 -1.57
C ASN A 40 6.41 20.61 -1.40
N LEU A 41 5.70 20.47 -0.27
CA LEU A 41 4.71 19.40 -0.08
C LEU A 41 3.40 19.85 -0.73
N LEU A 42 3.14 19.37 -1.94
CA LEU A 42 1.97 19.74 -2.75
C LEU A 42 0.69 19.05 -2.27
N VAL A 43 0.83 17.81 -1.83
CA VAL A 43 -0.25 16.99 -1.28
C VAL A 43 0.29 16.31 -0.03
N GLY A 44 -0.36 16.56 1.11
CA GLY A 44 0.00 16.00 2.41
C GLY A 44 -1.20 15.37 3.11
N ASN A 45 -1.06 15.16 4.42
CA ASN A 45 -2.11 14.52 5.22
C ASN A 45 -3.39 15.37 5.36
N ASP A 46 -3.32 16.65 5.03
CA ASP A 46 -4.41 17.62 5.14
C ASP A 46 -5.53 17.41 4.11
N SER A 47 -5.19 16.94 2.90
CA SER A 47 -6.18 16.63 1.86
C SER A 47 -6.73 15.20 1.91
N LYS A 48 -6.18 14.33 2.78
CA LYS A 48 -6.54 12.90 2.87
C LYS A 48 -6.49 12.19 1.51
N ASP A 49 -5.50 12.52 0.69
CA ASP A 49 -5.27 11.89 -0.62
C ASP A 49 -4.56 10.53 -0.49
N ASP A 50 -4.47 9.79 -1.59
CA ASP A 50 -3.94 8.43 -1.60
C ASP A 50 -2.42 8.36 -1.38
N ALA A 51 -1.68 9.45 -1.63
CA ALA A 51 -0.24 9.52 -1.44
C ALA A 51 0.25 10.95 -1.15
N ALA A 52 1.44 11.06 -0.55
CA ALA A 52 2.13 12.34 -0.41
C ALA A 52 2.80 12.74 -1.74
N VAL A 53 2.74 14.02 -2.09
CA VAL A 53 3.34 14.57 -3.32
C VAL A 53 4.29 15.71 -2.96
N TYR A 54 5.55 15.60 -3.38
CA TYR A 54 6.61 16.55 -3.06
C TYR A 54 7.27 17.10 -4.33
N ASP A 55 7.27 18.42 -4.51
CA ASP A 55 7.92 19.12 -5.61
C ASP A 55 9.46 19.04 -5.49
N LEU A 56 10.11 18.57 -6.56
CA LEU A 56 11.57 18.45 -6.65
C LEU A 56 12.26 19.74 -7.14
N GLY A 57 11.49 20.78 -7.48
CA GLY A 57 11.99 22.08 -7.94
C GLY A 57 12.38 22.13 -9.41
N ASN A 58 12.08 21.08 -10.18
CA ASN A 58 12.43 20.93 -11.60
C ASN A 58 11.21 20.64 -12.50
N GLY A 59 10.00 20.88 -12.00
CA GLY A 59 8.75 20.58 -12.70
C GLY A 59 8.24 19.14 -12.50
N GLN A 60 9.02 18.29 -11.82
CA GLN A 60 8.61 16.94 -11.42
C GLN A 60 8.27 16.89 -9.94
N ALA A 61 7.38 15.98 -9.58
CA ALA A 61 7.06 15.65 -8.21
C ALA A 61 7.39 14.19 -7.88
N LEU A 62 7.89 13.98 -6.67
CA LEU A 62 7.97 12.68 -6.02
C LEU A 62 6.60 12.35 -5.42
N ILE A 63 6.09 11.17 -5.75
CA ILE A 63 4.90 10.60 -5.12
C ILE A 63 5.39 9.50 -4.18
N SER A 64 4.98 9.53 -2.92
CA SER A 64 5.38 8.56 -1.91
C SER A 64 4.15 8.02 -1.17
N THR A 65 3.98 6.70 -1.19
CA THR A 65 2.90 5.98 -0.50
C THR A 65 3.47 4.80 0.28
N THR A 66 2.73 4.32 1.27
CA THR A 66 2.98 3.05 1.94
C THR A 66 1.66 2.38 2.26
N ASP A 67 1.57 1.09 1.96
CA ASP A 67 0.40 0.30 2.33
C ASP A 67 0.81 -1.15 2.62
N PHE A 68 0.32 -1.68 3.74
CA PHE A 68 0.60 -3.04 4.21
C PHE A 68 -0.59 -3.56 5.04
N PHE A 69 -0.79 -4.88 5.02
CA PHE A 69 -1.92 -5.51 5.69
C PHE A 69 -1.63 -6.98 6.00
N THR A 70 -2.55 -7.62 6.73
CA THR A 70 -2.50 -9.05 7.04
C THR A 70 -3.01 -9.91 5.86
N PRO A 71 -2.68 -11.20 5.77
CA PRO A 71 -3.08 -12.04 4.63
C PRO A 71 -4.58 -12.06 4.33
N ILE A 72 -4.92 -12.03 3.03
CA ILE A 72 -6.32 -12.08 2.52
C ILE A 72 -6.63 -13.29 1.65
N VAL A 73 -5.59 -14.09 1.39
CA VAL A 73 -5.63 -15.33 0.64
C VAL A 73 -4.68 -16.31 1.29
N ASP A 74 -4.95 -17.61 1.13
CA ASP A 74 -4.14 -18.66 1.74
C ASP A 74 -2.76 -18.81 1.09
N ASP A 75 -2.69 -18.59 -0.23
CA ASP A 75 -1.45 -18.75 -0.98
C ASP A 75 -0.47 -17.59 -0.71
N PRO A 76 0.75 -17.88 -0.22
CA PRO A 76 1.71 -16.83 0.12
C PRO A 76 2.20 -16.03 -1.09
N PHE A 77 2.36 -16.66 -2.25
CA PHE A 77 2.81 -15.97 -3.45
C PHE A 77 1.76 -14.99 -3.94
N ASP A 78 0.49 -15.40 -3.99
CA ASP A 78 -0.62 -14.51 -4.35
C ASP A 78 -0.86 -13.42 -3.30
N PHE A 79 -0.70 -13.68 -2.01
CA PHE A 79 -0.73 -12.62 -0.99
C PHE A 79 0.32 -11.54 -1.28
N GLY A 80 1.56 -11.94 -1.55
CA GLY A 80 2.63 -11.02 -1.94
C GLY A 80 2.31 -10.20 -3.19
N ARG A 81 1.73 -10.83 -4.21
CA ARG A 81 1.30 -10.14 -5.44
C ARG A 81 0.21 -9.12 -5.14
N ILE A 82 -0.79 -9.49 -4.35
CA ILE A 82 -1.91 -8.61 -4.03
C ILE A 82 -1.43 -7.41 -3.21
N ALA A 83 -0.62 -7.65 -2.17
CA ALA A 83 -0.05 -6.59 -1.34
C ALA A 83 0.80 -5.59 -2.14
N ALA A 84 1.65 -6.09 -3.04
CA ALA A 84 2.44 -5.24 -3.92
C ALA A 84 1.57 -4.45 -4.90
N THR A 85 0.56 -5.09 -5.50
CA THR A 85 -0.37 -4.45 -6.44
C THR A 85 -1.17 -3.35 -5.74
N ASN A 86 -1.61 -3.59 -4.51
CA ASN A 86 -2.32 -2.60 -3.69
C ASN A 86 -1.44 -1.39 -3.41
N ALA A 87 -0.23 -1.59 -2.89
CA ALA A 87 0.68 -0.49 -2.57
C ALA A 87 1.14 0.32 -3.81
N LEU A 88 1.19 -0.30 -4.99
CA LEU A 88 1.45 0.41 -6.25
C LEU A 88 0.25 1.24 -6.72
N SER A 89 -0.96 0.90 -6.28
CA SER A 89 -2.20 1.49 -6.78
C SER A 89 -2.25 3.00 -6.53
N ASP A 90 -1.77 3.48 -5.39
CA ASP A 90 -1.83 4.90 -5.06
C ASP A 90 -0.92 5.73 -5.96
N ILE A 91 0.24 5.19 -6.38
CA ILE A 91 1.08 5.86 -7.38
C ILE A 91 0.30 6.07 -8.68
N TYR A 92 -0.42 5.05 -9.14
CA TYR A 92 -1.23 5.16 -10.36
C TYR A 92 -2.45 6.08 -10.17
N ALA A 93 -3.08 6.08 -8.99
CA ALA A 93 -4.21 6.94 -8.66
C ALA A 93 -3.83 8.43 -8.74
N MET A 94 -2.62 8.78 -8.28
CA MET A 94 -2.06 10.14 -8.39
C MET A 94 -1.60 10.52 -9.81
N GLY A 95 -1.71 9.62 -10.80
CA GLY A 95 -1.23 9.82 -12.17
C GLY A 95 0.27 9.61 -12.34
N GLY A 96 0.93 8.97 -11.37
CA GLY A 96 2.37 8.73 -11.34
C GLY A 96 2.83 7.46 -12.04
N LYS A 97 4.13 7.42 -12.31
CA LYS A 97 4.85 6.22 -12.71
C LYS A 97 5.69 5.71 -11.54
N PRO A 98 5.52 4.45 -11.10
CA PRO A 98 6.37 3.87 -10.08
C PRO A 98 7.86 3.89 -10.48
N LEU A 99 8.73 4.11 -9.49
CA LEU A 99 10.18 4.15 -9.64
C LEU A 99 10.85 2.98 -8.92
N MET A 100 10.51 2.78 -7.65
CA MET A 100 11.05 1.71 -6.81
C MET A 100 10.13 1.44 -5.61
N ALA A 101 10.29 0.26 -5.00
CA ALA A 101 9.58 -0.12 -3.80
C ALA A 101 10.51 -0.73 -2.74
N LEU A 102 10.14 -0.58 -1.47
CA LEU A 102 10.77 -1.20 -0.31
C LEU A 102 9.77 -2.10 0.40
N ALA A 103 10.15 -3.32 0.72
CA ALA A 103 9.30 -4.26 1.46
C ALA A 103 9.17 -3.88 2.94
N ILE A 104 7.95 -4.01 3.46
CA ILE A 104 7.66 -3.97 4.89
C ILE A 104 7.15 -5.37 5.26
N LEU A 105 7.90 -6.07 6.11
CA LEU A 105 7.59 -7.45 6.50
C LEU A 105 7.56 -7.58 8.03
N GLY A 106 6.42 -8.00 8.56
CA GLY A 106 6.35 -8.53 9.93
C GLY A 106 6.00 -10.01 9.85
N TRP A 107 6.75 -10.87 10.53
CA TRP A 107 6.58 -12.31 10.41
C TRP A 107 6.66 -13.06 11.74
N PRO A 108 5.74 -13.99 12.04
CA PRO A 108 5.79 -14.81 13.24
C PRO A 108 6.68 -16.04 13.02
N LEU A 109 7.98 -15.90 13.27
CA LEU A 109 8.96 -16.99 13.09
C LEU A 109 8.70 -18.21 14.00
N ASP A 110 7.94 -18.03 15.08
CA ASP A 110 7.49 -19.10 15.98
C ASP A 110 6.30 -19.90 15.42
N LYS A 111 5.56 -19.36 14.44
CA LYS A 111 4.34 -19.97 13.87
C LYS A 111 4.48 -20.34 12.40
N LEU A 112 5.22 -19.55 11.61
CA LEU A 112 5.34 -19.68 10.17
C LEU A 112 6.81 -19.71 9.74
N ASP A 113 7.17 -20.72 8.97
CA ASP A 113 8.52 -20.91 8.46
C ASP A 113 8.95 -19.75 7.54
N ALA A 114 10.24 -19.40 7.58
CA ALA A 114 10.82 -18.33 6.78
C ALA A 114 10.70 -18.58 5.25
N SER A 115 10.64 -19.84 4.82
CA SER A 115 10.40 -20.20 3.41
C SER A 115 9.01 -19.79 2.92
N VAL A 116 8.02 -19.64 3.83
CA VAL A 116 6.70 -19.11 3.48
C VAL A 116 6.79 -17.59 3.29
N ALA A 117 7.52 -16.88 4.16
CA ALA A 117 7.79 -15.44 3.98
C ALA A 117 8.51 -15.17 2.66
N GLN A 118 9.47 -16.02 2.29
CA GLN A 118 10.17 -15.93 1.00
C GLN A 118 9.17 -15.95 -0.17
N LYS A 119 8.17 -16.83 -0.15
CA LYS A 119 7.16 -16.90 -1.23
C LYS A 119 6.34 -15.61 -1.33
N VAL A 120 6.00 -14.98 -0.20
CA VAL A 120 5.34 -13.66 -0.18
C VAL A 120 6.21 -12.61 -0.85
N VAL A 121 7.49 -12.54 -0.48
CA VAL A 121 8.44 -11.60 -1.09
C VAL A 121 8.62 -11.85 -2.59
N GLU A 122 8.64 -13.12 -3.02
CA GLU A 122 8.73 -13.47 -4.45
C GLU A 122 7.48 -13.07 -5.24
N GLY A 123 6.29 -13.19 -4.64
CA GLY A 123 5.05 -12.68 -5.23
C GLY A 123 5.09 -11.16 -5.43
N ALA A 124 5.61 -10.44 -4.44
CA ALA A 124 5.79 -8.99 -4.53
C ALA A 124 6.82 -8.61 -5.60
N ARG A 125 7.96 -9.31 -5.63
CA ARG A 125 9.02 -9.12 -6.63
C ARG A 125 8.51 -9.35 -8.04
N PHE A 126 7.66 -10.34 -8.24
CA PHE A 126 7.01 -10.60 -9.52
C PHE A 126 6.20 -9.38 -9.99
N VAL A 127 5.34 -8.81 -9.13
CA VAL A 127 4.55 -7.63 -9.47
C VAL A 127 5.42 -6.39 -9.72
N CYS A 128 6.42 -6.13 -8.88
CA CYS A 128 7.37 -5.04 -9.11
C CYS A 128 8.06 -5.16 -10.48
N THR A 129 8.46 -6.38 -10.85
CA THR A 129 9.08 -6.65 -12.15
C THR A 129 8.12 -6.40 -13.31
N GLN A 130 6.85 -6.80 -13.18
CA GLN A 130 5.80 -6.49 -14.17
C GLN A 130 5.54 -4.99 -14.29
N ALA A 131 5.63 -4.24 -13.19
CA ALA A 131 5.54 -2.79 -13.18
C ALA A 131 6.81 -2.08 -13.67
N GLY A 132 7.87 -2.83 -13.99
CA GLY A 132 9.15 -2.29 -14.47
C GLY A 132 10.01 -1.63 -13.39
N ILE A 133 9.80 -1.97 -12.12
CA ILE A 133 10.52 -1.42 -10.98
C ILE A 133 11.25 -2.50 -10.16
N ALA A 134 12.26 -2.07 -9.41
CA ALA A 134 12.93 -2.96 -8.46
C ALA A 134 12.21 -2.99 -7.10
N LEU A 135 12.09 -4.18 -6.52
CA LEU A 135 11.95 -4.34 -5.08
C LEU A 135 13.34 -4.17 -4.46
N ALA A 136 13.64 -2.94 -4.04
CA ALA A 136 15.00 -2.42 -3.82
C ALA A 136 15.55 -2.63 -2.40
N GLY A 137 14.85 -3.39 -1.57
CA GLY A 137 15.21 -3.61 -0.17
C GLY A 137 13.97 -3.65 0.69
N GLY A 138 14.13 -3.32 1.97
CA GLY A 138 13.02 -3.29 2.92
C GLY A 138 13.49 -3.40 4.36
N HIS A 139 12.51 -3.56 5.25
CA HIS A 139 12.75 -3.85 6.65
C HIS A 139 11.85 -4.99 7.12
N SER A 140 12.39 -5.81 8.02
CA SER A 140 11.67 -6.96 8.57
C SER A 140 11.75 -7.02 10.09
N ILE A 141 10.65 -7.38 10.74
CA ILE A 141 10.56 -7.56 12.19
C ILE A 141 9.86 -8.88 12.55
N SER A 142 10.20 -9.44 13.72
CA SER A 142 9.48 -10.58 14.28
C SER A 142 8.26 -10.08 15.07
N ILE A 143 7.06 -10.53 14.72
CA ILE A 143 5.79 -10.13 15.36
C ILE A 143 4.81 -11.30 15.46
N SER A 144 3.67 -11.14 16.13
CA SER A 144 2.70 -12.22 16.38
C SER A 144 1.92 -12.68 15.15
N ASP A 145 1.64 -11.77 14.22
CA ASP A 145 0.76 -11.99 13.07
C ASP A 145 1.46 -11.48 11.80
N PRO A 146 1.42 -12.22 10.68
CA PRO A 146 2.09 -11.81 9.45
C PRO A 146 1.48 -10.52 8.90
N ILE A 147 2.34 -9.57 8.55
CA ILE A 147 1.98 -8.39 7.75
C ILE A 147 2.95 -8.26 6.60
N PHE A 148 2.44 -7.83 5.46
CA PHE A 148 3.28 -7.52 4.31
C PHE A 148 2.71 -6.39 3.49
N GLY A 149 3.60 -5.60 2.90
CA GLY A 149 3.28 -4.53 1.98
C GLY A 149 4.51 -3.79 1.54
N LEU A 150 4.32 -2.67 0.86
CA LEU A 150 5.41 -1.90 0.26
C LEU A 150 5.29 -0.41 0.63
N ALA A 151 6.45 0.22 0.82
CA ALA A 151 6.60 1.65 0.61
C ALA A 151 7.03 1.88 -0.85
N VAL A 152 6.26 2.66 -1.60
CA VAL A 152 6.46 2.85 -3.04
C VAL A 152 6.72 4.32 -3.32
N ASN A 153 7.71 4.56 -4.18
CA ASN A 153 8.02 5.88 -4.69
C ASN A 153 7.78 5.91 -6.20
N GLY A 154 7.20 7.00 -6.68
CA GLY A 154 6.94 7.25 -8.09
C GLY A 154 7.25 8.70 -8.47
N LEU A 155 7.22 8.97 -9.76
CA LEU A 155 7.41 10.31 -10.31
C LEU A 155 6.26 10.67 -11.23
N ALA A 156 5.92 11.95 -11.27
CA ALA A 156 5.03 12.55 -12.25
C ALA A 156 5.46 13.98 -12.55
N ASP A 157 5.09 14.49 -13.72
CA ASP A 157 5.11 15.94 -13.94
C ASP A 157 4.03 16.59 -13.09
N ILE A 158 4.32 17.73 -12.46
CA ILE A 158 3.40 18.38 -11.51
C ILE A 158 2.03 18.66 -12.14
N GLN A 159 2.01 19.06 -13.42
CA GLN A 159 0.78 19.33 -14.18
C GLN A 159 -0.12 18.10 -14.38
N ASN A 160 0.42 16.89 -14.22
CA ASN A 160 -0.29 15.63 -14.45
C ASN A 160 -0.79 14.98 -13.15
N ILE A 161 -0.43 15.54 -11.98
CA ILE A 161 -0.89 15.05 -10.69
C ILE A 161 -2.41 15.08 -10.63
N LYS A 162 -3.00 13.94 -10.26
CA LYS A 162 -4.42 13.81 -9.97
C LYS A 162 -4.65 13.98 -8.48
N GLN A 163 -5.66 14.76 -8.12
CA GLN A 163 -6.08 14.99 -6.73
C GLN A 163 -7.55 14.62 -6.57
N ASN A 164 -7.89 14.04 -5.42
CA ASN A 164 -9.24 13.54 -5.14
C ASN A 164 -10.28 14.65 -4.87
N ASN A 165 -9.88 15.91 -4.86
CA ASN A 165 -10.70 17.07 -4.48
C ASN A 165 -10.98 18.04 -5.65
N SER A 166 -10.72 17.61 -6.89
CA SER A 166 -10.77 18.46 -8.09
C SER A 166 -11.98 18.23 -9.01
N ALA A 167 -12.87 17.31 -8.65
CA ALA A 167 -14.09 17.00 -9.40
C ALA A 167 -15.09 18.18 -9.37
N GLN A 168 -15.88 18.31 -10.45
CA GLN A 168 -16.86 19.38 -10.64
C GLN A 168 -18.26 18.82 -10.91
N ASP A 169 -19.27 19.66 -10.66
CA ASP A 169 -20.66 19.34 -11.00
C ASP A 169 -20.79 19.03 -12.51
N GLY A 170 -21.32 17.86 -12.81
CA GLY A 170 -21.46 17.36 -14.18
C GLY A 170 -20.40 16.34 -14.60
N ASP A 171 -19.38 16.09 -13.78
CA ASP A 171 -18.41 15.01 -14.03
C ASP A 171 -19.08 13.62 -13.99
N LEU A 172 -18.53 12.70 -14.78
CA LEU A 172 -18.97 11.31 -14.84
C LEU A 172 -18.07 10.40 -13.99
N LEU A 173 -18.69 9.45 -13.29
CA LEU A 173 -17.97 8.45 -12.50
C LEU A 173 -17.75 7.17 -13.30
N PHE A 174 -16.49 6.76 -13.41
CA PHE A 174 -16.09 5.51 -14.06
C PHE A 174 -15.39 4.59 -13.05
N LEU A 175 -15.62 3.28 -13.21
CA LEU A 175 -15.01 2.26 -12.36
C LEU A 175 -14.31 1.21 -13.25
N THR A 176 -13.03 0.96 -12.98
CA THR A 176 -12.17 0.10 -13.82
C THR A 176 -12.06 -1.34 -13.33
N LYS A 177 -12.57 -1.63 -12.12
CA LYS A 177 -12.61 -2.97 -11.51
C LYS A 177 -13.92 -3.17 -10.73
N PRO A 178 -14.54 -4.37 -10.75
CA PRO A 178 -15.76 -4.62 -10.00
C PRO A 178 -15.54 -4.55 -8.48
N LEU A 179 -16.62 -4.27 -7.74
CA LEU A 179 -16.64 -4.32 -6.28
C LEU A 179 -16.91 -5.76 -5.78
N GLY A 180 -16.71 -6.02 -4.48
CA GLY A 180 -17.11 -7.27 -3.82
C GLY A 180 -15.97 -8.17 -3.31
N ILE A 181 -14.71 -7.78 -3.47
CA ILE A 181 -13.54 -8.57 -3.04
C ILE A 181 -13.63 -8.95 -1.55
N GLY A 182 -13.99 -8.00 -0.68
CA GLY A 182 -14.09 -8.26 0.75
C GLY A 182 -15.12 -9.33 1.12
N ILE A 183 -16.23 -9.44 0.37
CA ILE A 183 -17.23 -10.49 0.58
C ILE A 183 -16.63 -11.85 0.21
N LEU A 184 -15.91 -11.93 -0.92
CA LEU A 184 -15.30 -13.17 -1.40
C LEU A 184 -14.14 -13.65 -0.51
N SER A 185 -13.37 -12.74 0.09
CA SER A 185 -12.22 -13.08 0.92
C SER A 185 -12.58 -13.42 2.38
N THR A 186 -13.81 -13.12 2.81
CA THR A 186 -14.29 -13.36 4.19
C THR A 186 -15.43 -14.36 4.27
N ALA A 187 -15.84 -14.94 3.14
CA ALA A 187 -16.87 -15.96 3.03
C ALA A 187 -16.44 -17.33 3.56
#